data_AF-A0A953ZUA2-F1
#
_entry.id   AF-A0A953ZUA2-F1
#
_cell.length_a   1.000
_cell.length_b   1.000
_cell.length_c   1.000
_cell.angle_alpha   90.00
_cell.angle_beta   90.00
_cell.angle_gamma   90.00
#
_symmetry.space_group_name_H-M   'P 1'
#
loop_
_entity.id
_entity.type
_entity.pdbx_description
1 polymer ?
#
loop_
_entity_poly.entity_id
_entity_poly.type
_entity_poly.pdbx_seq_one_letter_code
_entity_poly.pdbx_strand_id
1 'polypeptide(L)'
;MRILCNLPLECFDDRSSFDGIELLTFGPGAPRWIDGSWYPFDVVFDPSTEGLGTLLSRLPPGFAPDLLLFYWPDQEPLPADLEAAPCPVVGVLSDYNLSLPYVTGLWTCFDTLLVDRAGVDLFRRLSFHDTRYFCQFTFKRGSHRVFPEVERDLDLAFAGNLNPAVQRERSAWLPRLLDLQRHGLRVEVRNQVFGADYGRFLNRARIGFNRSIRGEMNLRAFEVPACGAALLMEASNLEVREFLVPGEEVVLYGDDDF
;
A
#
# COMPACT_ATOMS: atom_id res chain seq x y z
N MET A 1 -12.85 -4.10 20.77
CA MET A 1 -13.36 -3.41 19.58
C MET A 1 -13.57 -4.43 18.49
N ARG A 2 -14.75 -4.47 17.89
CA ARG A 2 -15.13 -5.37 16.81
C ARG A 2 -15.02 -4.66 15.46
N ILE A 3 -14.20 -5.17 14.56
CA ILE A 3 -13.97 -4.57 13.25
C ILE A 3 -14.47 -5.52 12.17
N LEU A 4 -15.23 -5.01 11.21
CA LEU A 4 -15.59 -5.72 9.99
C LEU A 4 -14.89 -5.09 8.79
N CYS A 5 -14.06 -5.82 8.06
CA CYS A 5 -13.27 -5.27 6.94
C CYS A 5 -13.30 -6.10 5.65
N ASN A 6 -13.06 -5.47 4.51
CA ASN A 6 -13.05 -6.11 3.19
C ASN A 6 -11.69 -6.74 2.81
N LEU A 7 -10.74 -6.79 3.74
CA LEU A 7 -9.37 -7.17 3.47
C LEU A 7 -9.13 -8.62 3.95
N PRO A 8 -8.52 -9.50 3.14
CA PRO A 8 -8.41 -10.93 3.48
C PRO A 8 -7.51 -11.19 4.70
N LEU A 9 -7.71 -12.35 5.35
CA LEU A 9 -7.12 -12.69 6.65
C LEU A 9 -5.59 -12.62 6.74
N GLU A 10 -4.85 -12.94 5.67
CA GLU A 10 -3.38 -13.00 5.75
C GLU A 10 -2.67 -11.66 5.57
N CYS A 11 -3.41 -10.56 5.39
CA CYS A 11 -2.80 -9.24 5.51
C CYS A 11 -2.64 -8.80 6.97
N PHE A 12 -3.07 -9.64 7.89
CA PHE A 12 -2.94 -9.48 9.33
C PHE A 12 -1.87 -10.45 9.83
N ASP A 13 -1.09 -10.03 10.83
CA ASP A 13 -0.37 -10.99 11.67
C ASP A 13 -1.39 -11.95 12.32
N ASP A 14 -0.92 -13.02 12.99
CA ASP A 14 -1.81 -13.92 13.72
C ASP A 14 -2.79 -13.11 14.58
N ARG A 15 -4.11 -13.31 14.39
CA ARG A 15 -5.18 -12.59 15.11
C ARG A 15 -5.03 -12.69 16.62
N SER A 16 -4.38 -13.74 17.11
CA SER A 16 -4.05 -13.87 18.54
C SER A 16 -3.16 -12.73 19.06
N SER A 17 -2.46 -12.03 18.19
CA SER A 17 -1.64 -10.85 18.50
C SER A 17 -2.44 -9.56 18.66
N PHE A 18 -3.73 -9.56 18.31
CA PHE A 18 -4.56 -8.35 18.35
C PHE A 18 -5.25 -8.19 19.69
N ASP A 19 -4.54 -7.57 20.64
CA ASP A 19 -5.09 -7.32 21.96
C ASP A 19 -6.31 -6.37 21.90
N GLY A 20 -7.42 -6.81 22.49
CA GLY A 20 -8.67 -6.05 22.54
C GLY A 20 -9.38 -5.85 21.20
N ILE A 21 -8.95 -6.50 20.10
CA ILE A 21 -9.58 -6.38 18.78
C ILE A 21 -10.12 -7.75 18.33
N GLU A 22 -11.41 -7.76 17.99
CA GLU A 22 -12.07 -8.90 17.33
C GLU A 22 -12.32 -8.50 15.88
N LEU A 23 -11.62 -9.13 14.94
CA LEU A 23 -11.67 -8.80 13.53
C LEU A 23 -12.41 -9.88 12.75
N LEU A 24 -13.40 -9.49 11.95
CA LEU A 24 -13.97 -10.32 10.89
C LEU A 24 -13.76 -9.66 9.54
N THR A 25 -13.63 -10.51 8.53
CA THR A 25 -13.39 -10.10 7.15
C THR A 25 -14.51 -10.58 6.25
N PHE A 26 -14.81 -9.81 5.21
CA PHE A 26 -15.81 -10.16 4.23
C PHE A 26 -15.28 -10.00 2.81
N GLY A 27 -15.82 -10.80 1.91
CA GLY A 27 -15.44 -10.77 0.50
C GLY A 27 -16.09 -11.92 -0.27
N PRO A 28 -15.82 -12.03 -1.58
CA PRO A 28 -16.49 -12.99 -2.44
C PRO A 28 -16.28 -14.44 -1.96
N GLY A 29 -17.19 -15.34 -2.33
CA GLY A 29 -17.16 -16.73 -1.90
C GLY A 29 -15.94 -17.52 -2.42
N ALA A 30 -15.30 -17.03 -3.48
CA ALA A 30 -14.01 -17.54 -3.91
C ALA A 30 -12.91 -16.87 -3.09
N PRO A 31 -11.94 -17.64 -2.55
CA PRO A 31 -10.80 -17.06 -1.87
C PRO A 31 -10.04 -16.11 -2.80
N ARG A 32 -9.39 -15.09 -2.25
CA ARG A 32 -8.57 -14.15 -3.04
C ARG A 32 -7.19 -14.76 -3.26
N TRP A 33 -6.75 -14.86 -4.51
CA TRP A 33 -5.38 -15.27 -4.81
C TRP A 33 -4.42 -14.08 -4.64
N ILE A 34 -3.45 -14.19 -3.74
CA ILE A 34 -2.39 -13.18 -3.57
C ILE A 34 -1.05 -13.91 -3.46
N ASP A 35 -0.09 -13.54 -4.32
CA ASP A 35 1.31 -14.01 -4.29
C ASP A 35 1.53 -15.52 -4.08
N GLY A 36 0.73 -16.37 -4.72
CA GLY A 36 0.93 -17.82 -4.66
C GLY A 36 0.03 -18.56 -3.68
N SER A 37 -0.87 -17.86 -2.97
CA SER A 37 -1.75 -18.46 -1.96
C SER A 37 -3.19 -17.96 -2.06
N TRP A 38 -4.13 -18.81 -1.67
CA TRP A 38 -5.57 -18.53 -1.65
C TRP A 38 -6.01 -18.09 -0.25
N TYR A 39 -6.68 -16.95 -0.16
CA TYR A 39 -7.07 -16.35 1.11
C TYR A 39 -8.58 -16.31 1.32
N PRO A 40 -9.10 -16.94 2.39
CA PRO A 40 -10.52 -16.93 2.67
C PRO A 40 -10.96 -15.62 3.33
N PHE A 41 -12.28 -15.44 3.37
CA PHE A 41 -12.97 -14.45 4.18
C PHE A 41 -13.81 -15.16 5.25
N ASP A 42 -14.05 -14.52 6.40
CA ASP A 42 -14.94 -15.09 7.42
C ASP A 42 -16.40 -15.08 6.97
N VAL A 43 -16.78 -14.06 6.19
CA VAL A 43 -18.14 -13.85 5.70
C VAL A 43 -18.15 -13.73 4.17
N VAL A 44 -18.88 -14.62 3.52
CA VAL A 44 -19.08 -14.57 2.07
C VAL A 44 -20.07 -13.46 1.71
N PHE A 45 -19.59 -12.50 0.92
CA PHE A 45 -20.31 -11.30 0.53
C PHE A 45 -19.77 -10.70 -0.76
N ASP A 46 -20.63 -10.37 -1.71
CA ASP A 46 -20.27 -9.66 -2.92
C ASP A 46 -20.75 -8.20 -2.88
N PRO A 47 -19.86 -7.23 -2.56
CA PRO A 47 -20.24 -5.82 -2.48
C PRO A 47 -20.67 -5.22 -3.83
N SER A 48 -20.44 -5.90 -4.96
CA SER A 48 -20.87 -5.40 -6.27
C SER A 48 -22.36 -5.66 -6.56
N THR A 49 -22.99 -6.58 -5.82
CA THR A 49 -24.38 -7.00 -6.05
C THR A 49 -25.24 -6.98 -4.79
N GLU A 50 -24.64 -6.84 -3.61
CA GLU A 50 -25.32 -6.97 -2.33
C GLU A 50 -25.19 -5.69 -1.46
N GLY A 51 -26.20 -5.44 -0.62
CA GLY A 51 -26.24 -4.30 0.30
C GLY A 51 -25.70 -4.61 1.70
N LEU A 52 -25.43 -3.57 2.48
CA LEU A 52 -24.87 -3.68 3.83
C LEU A 52 -25.77 -4.50 4.77
N GLY A 53 -27.10 -4.38 4.67
CA GLY A 53 -28.03 -5.17 5.49
C GLY A 53 -27.85 -6.67 5.32
N THR A 54 -27.59 -7.13 4.09
CA THR A 54 -27.30 -8.54 3.79
C THR A 54 -26.00 -8.98 4.46
N LEU A 55 -24.93 -8.18 4.35
CA LEU A 55 -23.66 -8.44 5.05
C LEU A 55 -23.88 -8.59 6.56
N LEU A 56 -24.57 -7.64 7.18
CA LEU A 56 -24.82 -7.66 8.63
C LEU A 56 -25.64 -8.87 9.08
N SER A 57 -26.62 -9.31 8.27
CA SER A 57 -27.42 -10.51 8.56
C SER A 57 -26.64 -11.83 8.53
N ARG A 58 -25.47 -11.86 7.88
CA ARG A 58 -24.60 -13.04 7.74
C ARG A 58 -23.52 -13.11 8.82
N LEU A 59 -23.45 -12.10 9.70
CA LEU A 59 -22.46 -12.07 10.77
C LEU A 59 -22.70 -13.22 11.76
N PRO A 60 -21.64 -13.79 12.35
CA PRO A 60 -21.76 -14.80 13.39
C PRO A 60 -22.63 -14.30 14.57
N PRO A 61 -23.41 -15.18 15.23
CA PRO A 61 -24.19 -14.80 16.40
C PRO A 61 -23.32 -14.14 17.48
N GLY A 62 -23.76 -12.99 17.99
CA GLY A 62 -23.05 -12.23 19.03
C GLY A 62 -21.99 -11.25 18.50
N PHE A 63 -21.72 -11.24 17.19
CA PHE A 63 -20.85 -10.24 16.58
C PHE A 63 -21.67 -9.05 16.08
N ALA A 64 -21.39 -7.86 16.61
CA ALA A 64 -21.89 -6.58 16.11
C ALA A 64 -20.68 -5.65 15.93
N PRO A 65 -20.41 -5.13 14.71
CA PRO A 65 -19.22 -4.33 14.47
C PRO A 65 -19.31 -2.98 15.19
N ASP A 66 -18.22 -2.60 15.86
CA ASP A 66 -18.01 -1.24 16.37
C ASP A 66 -17.50 -0.31 15.25
N LEU A 67 -16.99 -0.88 14.16
CA LEU A 67 -16.33 -0.19 13.05
C LEU A 67 -16.48 -0.99 11.74
N LEU A 68 -16.84 -0.31 10.65
CA LEU A 68 -16.68 -0.82 9.28
C LEU A 68 -15.41 -0.22 8.67
N LEU A 69 -14.50 -1.07 8.20
CA LEU A 69 -13.22 -0.66 7.61
C LEU A 69 -13.12 -1.12 6.16
N PHE A 70 -13.16 -0.18 5.23
CA PHE A 70 -13.03 -0.43 3.80
C PHE A 70 -11.64 -0.03 3.33
N TYR A 71 -10.84 -1.01 2.93
CA TYR A 71 -9.60 -0.78 2.22
C TYR A 71 -9.83 -0.61 0.73
N TRP A 72 -9.16 0.39 0.18
CA TRP A 72 -9.19 0.75 -1.24
C TRP A 72 -10.60 0.86 -1.81
N PRO A 73 -11.51 1.62 -1.15
CA PRO A 73 -12.86 1.84 -1.67
C PRO A 73 -12.86 2.63 -2.98
N ASP A 74 -11.71 3.15 -3.39
CA ASP A 74 -11.48 3.77 -4.68
C ASP A 74 -11.10 2.78 -5.81
N GLN A 75 -10.95 1.50 -5.47
CA GLN A 75 -10.57 0.40 -6.37
C GLN A 75 -11.54 -0.79 -6.29
N GLU A 76 -12.18 -0.98 -5.14
CA GLU A 76 -13.07 -2.10 -4.85
C GLU A 76 -14.53 -1.61 -4.76
N PRO A 77 -15.51 -2.43 -5.18
CA PRO A 77 -16.92 -2.05 -5.07
C PRO A 77 -17.34 -1.89 -3.61
N LEU A 78 -18.26 -0.96 -3.39
CA LEU A 78 -18.87 -0.69 -2.10
C LEU A 78 -20.28 -1.29 -2.04
N PRO A 79 -20.70 -1.85 -0.89
CA PRO A 79 -22.05 -2.35 -0.74
C PRO A 79 -23.08 -1.23 -0.88
N ALA A 80 -24.25 -1.58 -1.40
CA ALA A 80 -25.40 -0.67 -1.39
C ALA A 80 -25.84 -0.35 0.06
N ASP A 81 -26.53 0.79 0.21
CA ASP A 81 -27.16 1.22 1.46
C ASP A 81 -26.16 1.45 2.62
N LEU A 82 -24.94 1.89 2.31
CA LEU A 82 -23.88 2.20 3.28
C LEU A 82 -24.28 3.29 4.28
N GLU A 83 -25.15 4.21 3.89
CA GLU A 83 -25.69 5.25 4.75
C GLU A 83 -26.51 4.70 5.93
N ALA A 84 -26.93 3.43 5.87
CA ALA A 84 -27.62 2.73 6.94
C ALA A 84 -26.67 2.03 7.91
N ALA A 85 -25.36 2.28 7.83
CA ALA A 85 -24.38 1.66 8.71
C ALA A 85 -24.69 1.92 10.19
N PRO A 86 -24.69 0.87 11.04
CA PRO A 86 -25.01 1.00 12.47
C PRO A 86 -23.84 1.56 13.30
N CYS A 87 -22.67 1.73 12.68
CA CYS A 87 -21.43 2.14 13.31
C CYS A 87 -20.57 2.93 12.31
N PRO A 88 -19.51 3.62 12.78
CA PRO A 88 -18.68 4.44 11.91
C PRO A 88 -18.08 3.67 10.72
N VAL A 89 -18.04 4.32 9.58
CA VAL A 89 -17.49 3.79 8.32
C VAL A 89 -16.18 4.50 7.99
N VAL A 90 -15.10 3.73 7.91
CA VAL A 90 -13.75 4.24 7.66
C VAL A 90 -13.21 3.71 6.35
N GLY A 91 -12.75 4.62 5.49
CA GLY A 91 -12.13 4.30 4.20
C GLY A 91 -10.61 4.49 4.25
N VAL A 92 -9.84 3.52 3.75
CA VAL A 92 -8.38 3.62 3.55
C VAL A 92 -8.10 3.81 2.07
N LEU A 93 -7.70 5.02 1.65
CA LEU A 93 -7.48 5.36 0.23
C LEU A 93 -6.00 5.30 -0.15
N SER A 94 -5.71 4.76 -1.33
CA SER A 94 -4.34 4.58 -1.82
C SER A 94 -4.04 5.32 -3.11
N ASP A 95 -4.85 5.13 -4.14
CA ASP A 95 -4.55 5.59 -5.50
C ASP A 95 -5.50 6.70 -5.92
N TYR A 96 -5.82 7.60 -4.98
CA TYR A 96 -6.64 8.77 -5.22
C TYR A 96 -6.09 9.69 -6.31
N ASN A 97 -4.80 9.62 -6.68
CA ASN A 97 -4.27 10.31 -7.86
C ASN A 97 -4.85 9.79 -9.20
N LEU A 98 -5.41 8.58 -9.22
CA LEU A 98 -6.10 7.98 -10.36
C LEU A 98 -7.62 8.05 -10.23
N SER A 99 -8.12 8.02 -8.98
CA SER A 99 -9.54 7.85 -8.67
C SER A 99 -10.21 9.11 -8.09
N LEU A 100 -9.52 10.26 -8.00
CA LEU A 100 -10.04 11.46 -7.32
C LEU A 100 -11.47 11.86 -7.73
N PRO A 101 -11.83 11.93 -9.03
CA PRO A 101 -13.19 12.30 -9.42
C PRO A 101 -14.26 11.35 -8.88
N TYR A 102 -13.94 10.05 -8.82
CA TYR A 102 -14.83 9.03 -8.27
C TYR A 102 -14.93 9.13 -6.74
N VAL A 103 -13.79 9.23 -6.05
CA VAL A 103 -13.72 9.35 -4.58
C VAL A 103 -14.48 10.57 -4.08
N THR A 104 -14.44 11.70 -4.81
CA THR A 104 -15.22 12.89 -4.46
C THR A 104 -16.73 12.70 -4.55
N GLY A 105 -17.23 11.63 -5.17
CA GLY A 105 -18.64 11.25 -5.13
C GLY A 105 -18.98 10.29 -3.98
N LEU A 106 -18.00 9.57 -3.45
CA LEU A 106 -18.19 8.55 -2.42
C LEU A 106 -18.04 9.06 -0.99
N TRP A 107 -17.55 10.29 -0.79
CA TRP A 107 -17.15 10.76 0.54
C TRP A 107 -18.26 10.73 1.58
N THR A 108 -19.52 10.91 1.15
CA THR A 108 -20.68 10.85 2.05
C THR A 108 -20.90 9.47 2.65
N CYS A 109 -20.25 8.43 2.12
CA CYS A 109 -20.28 7.07 2.66
C CYS A 109 -19.27 6.85 3.80
N PHE A 110 -18.40 7.82 4.11
CA PHE A 110 -17.32 7.65 5.08
C PHE A 110 -17.37 8.72 6.17
N ASP A 111 -17.35 8.27 7.42
CA ASP A 111 -17.16 9.14 8.58
C ASP A 111 -15.71 9.60 8.72
N THR A 112 -14.75 8.78 8.27
CA THR A 112 -13.31 9.11 8.30
C THR A 112 -12.58 8.50 7.12
N LEU A 113 -11.65 9.27 6.54
CA LEU A 113 -10.68 8.78 5.58
C LEU A 113 -9.28 8.66 6.19
N LEU A 114 -8.65 7.52 5.96
CA LEU A 114 -7.26 7.23 6.28
C LEU A 114 -6.43 7.30 5.00
N VAL A 115 -5.45 8.19 4.98
CA VAL A 115 -4.66 8.53 3.78
C VAL A 115 -3.22 8.89 4.12
N ASP A 116 -2.35 8.95 3.11
CA ASP A 116 -0.99 9.48 3.23
C ASP A 116 -0.99 11.01 3.52
N ARG A 117 0.18 11.58 3.84
CA ARG A 117 0.31 13.01 4.22
C ARG A 117 -0.23 13.95 3.15
N ALA A 118 0.08 13.68 1.88
CA ALA A 118 -0.41 14.48 0.76
C ALA A 118 -1.95 14.40 0.65
N GLY A 119 -2.52 13.22 0.92
CA GLY A 119 -3.95 12.98 0.94
C GLY A 119 -4.64 13.76 2.03
N VAL A 120 -4.05 13.82 3.24
CA VAL A 120 -4.61 14.61 4.35
C VAL A 120 -4.80 16.07 3.94
N ASP A 121 -3.78 16.67 3.32
CA ASP A 121 -3.85 18.06 2.86
C ASP A 121 -4.86 18.24 1.71
N LEU A 122 -4.89 17.30 0.76
CA LEU A 122 -5.81 17.34 -0.37
C LEU A 122 -7.28 17.25 0.08
N PHE A 123 -7.64 16.23 0.84
CA PHE A 123 -9.04 15.99 1.22
C PHE A 123 -9.57 17.04 2.20
N ARG A 124 -8.72 17.60 3.06
CA ARG A 124 -9.08 18.78 3.87
C ARG A 124 -9.40 20.00 3.01
N ARG A 125 -8.63 20.26 1.95
CA ARG A 125 -8.93 21.35 1.00
C ARG A 125 -10.22 21.10 0.21
N LEU A 126 -10.58 19.83 0.01
CA LEU A 126 -11.85 19.41 -0.56
C LEU A 126 -13.01 19.38 0.45
N SER A 127 -12.79 19.89 1.67
CA SER A 127 -13.79 19.98 2.75
C SER A 127 -14.31 18.64 3.28
N PHE A 128 -13.52 17.57 3.17
CA PHE A 128 -13.83 16.30 3.82
C PHE A 128 -13.69 16.48 5.34
N HIS A 129 -14.70 16.02 6.08
CA HIS A 129 -14.88 16.36 7.49
C HIS A 129 -13.80 15.77 8.40
N ASP A 130 -13.51 14.46 8.26
CA ASP A 130 -12.45 13.79 9.01
C ASP A 130 -11.50 13.06 8.05
N THR A 131 -10.25 13.51 8.05
CA THR A 131 -9.17 12.90 7.28
C THR A 131 -7.94 12.83 8.16
N ARG A 132 -7.37 11.63 8.27
CA ARG A 132 -6.28 11.32 9.18
C ARG A 132 -5.15 10.64 8.42
N TYR A 133 -3.94 10.93 8.89
CA TYR A 133 -2.74 10.29 8.37
C TYR A 133 -2.74 8.81 8.75
N PHE A 134 -2.44 7.95 7.79
CA PHE A 134 -2.22 6.53 7.97
C PHE A 134 -1.22 6.01 6.94
N CYS A 135 -0.11 5.45 7.40
CA CYS A 135 0.79 4.70 6.54
C CYS A 135 0.20 3.32 6.25
N GLN A 136 -0.42 3.18 5.08
CA GLN A 136 -1.08 1.94 4.67
C GLN A 136 -0.13 0.86 4.13
N PHE A 137 1.13 1.21 3.87
CA PHE A 137 2.08 0.34 3.20
C PHE A 137 3.11 -0.23 4.17
N THR A 138 3.56 -1.44 3.84
CA THR A 138 4.65 -2.15 4.50
C THR A 138 5.20 -3.20 3.53
N PHE A 139 6.08 -4.07 3.97
CA PHE A 139 6.62 -5.18 3.18
C PHE A 139 6.06 -6.54 3.63
N LYS A 140 5.96 -7.48 2.70
CA LYS A 140 5.64 -8.88 3.02
C LYS A 140 6.88 -9.67 3.40
N ARG A 141 7.00 -10.15 4.65
CA ARG A 141 8.18 -10.89 5.14
C ARG A 141 8.55 -12.13 4.32
N GLY A 142 7.55 -12.82 3.75
CA GLY A 142 7.80 -14.03 2.94
C GLY A 142 8.55 -13.73 1.64
N SER A 143 8.25 -12.60 0.99
CA SER A 143 8.84 -12.19 -0.28
C SER A 143 10.01 -11.22 -0.08
N HIS A 144 9.92 -10.32 0.90
CA HIS A 144 10.88 -9.26 1.18
C HIS A 144 11.62 -9.58 2.47
N ARG A 145 12.77 -10.20 2.28
CA ARG A 145 13.70 -10.60 3.34
C ARG A 145 15.10 -10.71 2.74
N VAL A 146 16.10 -10.85 3.59
CA VAL A 146 17.45 -11.20 3.14
C VAL A 146 17.46 -12.65 2.66
N PHE A 147 17.94 -12.88 1.44
CA PHE A 147 18.21 -14.21 0.87
C PHE A 147 19.73 -14.44 0.86
N PRO A 148 20.29 -15.18 1.84
CA PRO A 148 21.75 -15.35 1.98
C PRO A 148 22.44 -15.97 0.76
N GLU A 149 21.69 -16.71 -0.05
CA GLU A 149 22.18 -17.35 -1.26
C GLU A 149 22.27 -16.41 -2.47
N VAL A 150 21.76 -15.18 -2.37
CA VAL A 150 21.77 -14.19 -3.46
C VAL A 150 22.97 -13.27 -3.32
N GLU A 151 23.83 -13.24 -4.33
CA GLU A 151 24.98 -12.32 -4.37
C GLU A 151 24.53 -10.88 -4.62
N ARG A 152 25.10 -9.91 -3.87
CA ARG A 152 24.92 -8.46 -4.11
C ARG A 152 25.82 -7.94 -5.21
N ASP A 153 25.46 -8.28 -6.44
CA ASP A 153 26.21 -7.97 -7.65
C ASP A 153 25.70 -6.71 -8.40
N LEU A 154 24.71 -6.00 -7.90
CA LEU A 154 24.26 -4.71 -8.45
C LEU A 154 24.61 -3.58 -7.49
N ASP A 155 25.18 -2.51 -8.03
CA ASP A 155 25.40 -1.29 -7.25
C ASP A 155 24.07 -0.58 -6.99
N LEU A 156 23.20 -0.55 -8.00
CA LEU A 156 21.88 0.05 -7.91
C LEU A 156 20.84 -0.76 -8.68
N ALA A 157 19.63 -0.88 -8.12
CA ALA A 157 18.51 -1.49 -8.83
C ALA A 157 17.20 -0.71 -8.69
N PHE A 158 16.35 -0.82 -9.71
CA PHE A 158 14.95 -0.43 -9.66
C PHE A 158 14.07 -1.53 -10.26
N ALA A 159 12.97 -1.86 -9.59
CA ALA A 159 11.89 -2.63 -10.19
C ALA A 159 10.53 -2.01 -9.89
N GLY A 160 9.74 -1.80 -10.94
CA GLY A 160 8.41 -1.20 -10.84
C GLY A 160 7.77 -0.91 -12.19
N ASN A 161 6.60 -0.25 -12.12
CA ASN A 161 5.88 0.17 -13.32
C ASN A 161 6.67 1.28 -14.05
N LEU A 162 6.89 1.08 -15.36
CA LEU A 162 7.63 2.01 -16.24
C LEU A 162 6.69 2.84 -17.14
N ASN A 163 5.37 2.67 -17.03
CA ASN A 163 4.40 3.39 -17.85
C ASN A 163 4.41 4.90 -17.51
N PRO A 164 4.83 5.78 -18.43
CA PRO A 164 4.93 7.22 -18.17
C PRO A 164 3.58 7.91 -17.96
N ALA A 165 2.47 7.30 -18.42
CA ALA A 165 1.13 7.84 -18.16
C ALA A 165 0.75 7.75 -16.67
N VAL A 166 1.29 6.73 -15.98
CA VAL A 166 1.05 6.49 -14.55
C VAL A 166 2.19 7.05 -13.69
N GLN A 167 3.43 7.00 -14.19
CA GLN A 167 4.65 7.25 -13.43
C GLN A 167 5.46 8.43 -13.99
N ARG A 168 4.76 9.52 -14.36
CA ARG A 168 5.34 10.68 -15.07
C ARG A 168 6.60 11.22 -14.39
N GLU A 169 6.52 11.50 -13.09
CA GLU A 169 7.64 12.01 -12.30
C GLU A 169 8.84 11.06 -12.35
N ARG A 170 8.61 9.76 -12.09
CA ARG A 170 9.67 8.75 -12.10
C ARG A 170 10.29 8.56 -13.48
N SER A 171 9.51 8.64 -14.55
CA SER A 171 10.03 8.42 -15.92
C SER A 171 11.17 9.35 -16.31
N ALA A 172 11.24 10.56 -15.75
CA ALA A 172 12.36 11.48 -15.96
C ALA A 172 13.67 11.02 -15.29
N TRP A 173 13.57 10.23 -14.22
CA TRP A 173 14.72 9.75 -13.43
C TRP A 173 15.33 8.46 -13.96
N LEU A 174 14.52 7.59 -14.59
CA LEU A 174 15.02 6.30 -15.08
C LEU A 174 16.18 6.41 -16.08
N PRO A 175 16.20 7.37 -17.04
CA PRO A 175 17.36 7.59 -17.89
C PRO A 175 18.60 8.04 -17.11
N ARG A 176 18.45 8.91 -16.10
CA ARG A 176 19.55 9.35 -15.23
C ARG A 176 20.15 8.17 -14.48
N LEU A 177 19.28 7.29 -13.98
CA LEU A 177 19.67 6.05 -13.30
C LEU A 177 20.52 5.14 -14.20
N LEU A 178 20.09 4.94 -15.45
CA LEU A 178 20.84 4.15 -16.42
C LEU A 178 22.14 4.84 -16.86
N ASP A 179 22.19 6.17 -16.87
CA ASP A 179 23.39 6.93 -17.22
C ASP A 179 24.55 6.66 -16.27
N LEU A 180 24.26 6.32 -15.00
CA LEU A 180 25.25 5.91 -14.00
C LEU A 180 26.11 4.71 -14.46
N GLN A 181 25.63 3.89 -15.40
CA GLN A 181 26.44 2.82 -16.00
C GLN A 181 27.68 3.36 -16.73
N ARG A 182 27.64 4.60 -17.23
CA ARG A 182 28.80 5.28 -17.85
C ARG A 182 29.93 5.56 -16.86
N HIS A 183 29.61 5.57 -15.57
CA HIS A 183 30.56 5.71 -14.47
C HIS A 183 31.05 4.35 -13.94
N GLY A 184 30.75 3.26 -14.64
CA GLY A 184 31.18 1.91 -14.27
C GLY A 184 30.31 1.23 -13.21
N LEU A 185 29.16 1.82 -12.86
CA LEU A 185 28.21 1.25 -11.91
C LEU A 185 27.35 0.16 -12.54
N ARG A 186 27.13 -0.94 -11.82
CA ARG A 186 26.22 -2.02 -12.23
C ARG A 186 24.78 -1.64 -11.85
N VAL A 187 24.05 -1.09 -12.82
CA VAL A 187 22.67 -0.64 -12.65
C VAL A 187 21.71 -1.55 -13.41
N GLU A 188 20.59 -1.91 -12.78
CA GLU A 188 19.53 -2.67 -13.45
C GLU A 188 18.14 -2.09 -13.18
N VAL A 189 17.34 -1.96 -14.24
CA VAL A 189 15.94 -1.48 -14.21
C VAL A 189 15.05 -2.58 -14.78
N ARG A 190 14.10 -3.08 -13.97
CA ARG A 190 13.16 -4.13 -14.37
C ARG A 190 11.70 -3.68 -14.23
N ASN A 191 10.83 -4.34 -14.99
CA ASN A 191 9.39 -4.32 -14.80
C ASN A 191 8.86 -5.75 -14.74
N GLN A 192 7.60 -5.92 -14.35
CA GLN A 192 6.92 -7.22 -14.36
C GLN A 192 7.66 -8.33 -13.57
N VAL A 193 8.32 -7.94 -12.47
CA VAL A 193 8.92 -8.87 -11.49
C VAL A 193 8.06 -8.83 -10.23
N PHE A 194 7.65 -9.99 -9.74
CA PHE A 194 6.65 -10.11 -8.68
C PHE A 194 7.08 -11.13 -7.60
N GLY A 195 6.42 -11.08 -6.44
CA GLY A 195 6.58 -12.07 -5.38
C GLY A 195 8.03 -12.30 -4.95
N ALA A 196 8.41 -13.57 -4.80
CA ALA A 196 9.75 -13.94 -4.38
C ALA A 196 10.85 -13.51 -5.36
N ASP A 197 10.57 -13.49 -6.68
CA ASP A 197 11.55 -13.04 -7.68
C ASP A 197 11.85 -11.55 -7.56
N TYR A 198 10.84 -10.77 -7.15
CA TYR A 198 11.02 -9.34 -6.87
C TYR A 198 11.95 -9.14 -5.66
N GLY A 199 11.69 -9.85 -4.56
CA GLY A 199 12.57 -9.83 -3.39
C GLY A 199 14.00 -10.29 -3.70
N ARG A 200 14.16 -11.37 -4.48
CA ARG A 200 15.48 -11.85 -4.93
C ARG A 200 16.19 -10.83 -5.81
N PHE A 201 15.47 -10.14 -6.69
CA PHE A 201 16.05 -9.06 -7.48
C PHE A 201 16.53 -7.90 -6.60
N LEU A 202 15.74 -7.47 -5.62
CA LEU A 202 16.16 -6.43 -4.67
C LEU A 202 17.38 -6.84 -3.85
N ASN A 203 17.51 -8.13 -3.50
CA ASN A 203 18.67 -8.67 -2.77
C ASN A 203 19.98 -8.62 -3.56
N ARG A 204 19.93 -8.50 -4.89
CA ARG A 204 21.14 -8.28 -5.71
C ARG A 204 21.68 -6.87 -5.56
N ALA A 205 20.87 -5.92 -5.13
CA ALA A 205 21.24 -4.51 -5.07
C ALA A 205 21.90 -4.12 -3.75
N ARG A 206 22.90 -3.24 -3.84
CA ARG A 206 23.41 -2.48 -2.68
C ARG A 206 22.47 -1.31 -2.35
N ILE A 207 21.98 -0.62 -3.38
CA ILE A 207 21.05 0.50 -3.28
C ILE A 207 19.81 0.22 -4.13
N GLY A 208 18.62 0.32 -3.53
CA GLY A 208 17.35 0.28 -4.25
C GLY A 208 16.82 1.69 -4.49
N PHE A 209 16.57 2.04 -5.75
CA PHE A 209 16.00 3.34 -6.11
C PHE A 209 14.48 3.36 -5.91
N ASN A 210 13.96 4.48 -5.42
CA ASN A 210 12.53 4.75 -5.37
C ASN A 210 12.23 6.21 -5.69
N ARG A 211 11.09 6.43 -6.36
CA ARG A 211 10.45 7.74 -6.50
C ARG A 211 8.97 7.54 -6.25
N SER A 212 8.46 8.16 -5.19
CA SER A 212 7.03 8.12 -4.86
C SER A 212 6.19 8.90 -5.88
N ILE A 213 4.87 8.70 -5.85
CA ILE A 213 3.96 9.42 -6.76
C ILE A 213 3.57 10.78 -6.15
N ARG A 214 3.38 10.83 -4.84
CA ARG A 214 2.75 11.94 -4.10
C ARG A 214 3.60 12.41 -2.91
N GLY A 215 4.78 11.83 -2.70
CA GLY A 215 5.60 12.07 -1.52
C GLY A 215 5.30 11.11 -0.36
N GLU A 216 4.60 10.00 -0.61
CA GLU A 216 4.22 8.99 0.37
C GLU A 216 5.32 7.94 0.63
N MET A 217 5.26 7.28 1.78
CA MET A 217 5.97 6.02 2.01
C MET A 217 5.22 4.87 1.33
N ASN A 218 5.58 4.58 0.08
CA ASN A 218 5.00 3.46 -0.67
C ASN A 218 5.70 2.12 -0.36
N LEU A 219 5.13 1.02 -0.88
CA LEU A 219 5.64 -0.35 -0.69
C LEU A 219 7.18 -0.45 -0.84
N ARG A 220 7.73 0.13 -1.92
CA ARG A 220 9.17 0.01 -2.22
C ARG A 220 10.07 0.63 -1.16
N ALA A 221 9.60 1.68 -0.48
CA ALA A 221 10.34 2.32 0.60
C ALA A 221 10.53 1.38 1.80
N PHE A 222 9.67 0.36 1.95
CA PHE A 222 9.78 -0.68 2.97
C PHE A 222 10.43 -1.96 2.42
N GLU A 223 10.12 -2.34 1.18
CA GLU A 223 10.58 -3.59 0.57
C GLU A 223 12.10 -3.60 0.32
N VAL A 224 12.69 -2.46 -0.08
CA VAL A 224 14.13 -2.32 -0.33
C VAL A 224 14.94 -2.54 0.96
N PRO A 225 14.69 -1.79 2.07
CA PRO A 225 15.34 -2.06 3.34
C PRO A 225 15.10 -3.46 3.89
N ALA A 226 13.91 -4.03 3.72
CA ALA A 226 13.61 -5.40 4.15
C ALA A 226 14.45 -6.47 3.42
N CYS A 227 14.90 -6.18 2.19
CA CYS A 227 15.87 -6.98 1.44
C CYS A 227 17.34 -6.66 1.81
N GLY A 228 17.53 -5.76 2.78
CA GLY A 228 18.80 -5.32 3.33
C GLY A 228 19.58 -4.34 2.45
N ALA A 229 18.98 -3.77 1.42
CA ALA A 229 19.60 -2.74 0.58
C ALA A 229 19.32 -1.34 1.17
N ALA A 230 20.24 -0.39 0.96
CA ALA A 230 19.96 1.01 1.28
C ALA A 230 18.91 1.57 0.31
N LEU A 231 18.01 2.42 0.80
CA LEU A 231 17.02 3.08 -0.03
C LEU A 231 17.58 4.38 -0.62
N LEU A 232 17.39 4.62 -1.91
CA LEU A 232 17.61 5.93 -2.54
C LEU A 232 16.24 6.55 -2.83
N MET A 233 15.87 7.59 -2.10
CA MET A 233 14.52 8.19 -2.07
C MET A 233 14.58 9.69 -2.35
N GLU A 234 13.53 10.27 -2.91
CA GLU A 234 13.53 11.72 -3.12
C GLU A 234 13.57 12.53 -1.82
N ALA A 235 14.41 13.56 -1.79
CA ALA A 235 14.58 14.44 -0.64
C ALA A 235 13.30 15.20 -0.27
N SER A 236 12.42 15.43 -1.25
CA SER A 236 11.12 16.07 -1.12
C SER A 236 10.02 15.16 -0.58
N ASN A 237 10.30 13.88 -0.29
CA ASN A 237 9.32 12.97 0.26
C ASN A 237 8.81 13.50 1.62
N LEU A 238 7.50 13.43 1.84
CA LEU A 238 6.83 14.02 3.00
C LEU A 238 6.96 13.16 4.26
N GLU A 239 7.24 11.87 4.10
CA GLU A 239 7.07 10.87 5.16
C GLU A 239 8.37 10.14 5.51
N VAL A 240 9.33 10.03 4.59
CA VAL A 240 10.52 9.16 4.74
C VAL A 240 11.29 9.39 6.04
N ARG A 241 11.37 10.64 6.51
CA ARG A 241 12.09 11.02 7.73
C ARG A 241 11.36 10.63 9.03
N GLU A 242 10.11 10.20 8.94
CA GLU A 242 9.36 9.61 10.06
C GLU A 242 9.70 8.11 10.24
N PHE A 243 10.29 7.46 9.23
CA PHE A 243 10.53 6.02 9.21
C PHE A 243 12.01 5.63 9.12
N LEU A 244 12.83 6.40 8.42
CA LEU A 244 14.21 6.07 8.10
C LEU A 244 15.14 7.24 8.42
N VAL A 245 16.38 6.94 8.81
CA VAL A 245 17.40 7.94 9.14
C VAL A 245 18.27 8.20 7.93
N PRO A 246 18.32 9.45 7.42
CA PRO A 246 19.21 9.81 6.32
C PRO A 246 20.68 9.54 6.65
N GLY A 247 21.38 8.85 5.75
CA GLY A 247 22.77 8.43 5.93
C GLY A 247 22.95 7.06 6.60
N GLU A 248 21.87 6.45 7.09
CA GLU A 248 21.87 5.09 7.64
C GLU A 248 21.13 4.13 6.70
N GLU A 249 19.79 4.15 6.72
CA GLU A 249 18.97 3.26 5.87
C GLU A 249 18.57 3.90 4.54
N VAL A 250 18.62 5.24 4.46
CA VAL A 250 18.19 5.99 3.29
C VAL A 250 19.20 7.07 2.86
N VAL A 251 19.44 7.16 1.56
CA VAL A 251 20.11 8.28 0.89
C VAL A 251 19.03 9.11 0.20
N LEU A 252 19.05 10.42 0.43
CA LEU A 252 18.07 11.34 -0.16
C LEU A 252 18.68 12.03 -1.38
N TYR A 253 17.90 12.16 -2.45
CA TYR A 253 18.34 12.82 -3.69
C TYR A 253 17.36 13.90 -4.17
N GLY A 254 17.88 14.90 -4.85
CA GLY A 254 17.15 15.95 -5.56
C GLY A 254 17.70 16.15 -6.97
N ASP A 255 17.26 17.21 -7.64
CA ASP A 255 17.72 17.54 -9.00
C ASP A 255 19.19 17.99 -9.04
N ASP A 256 19.69 18.57 -7.94
CA ASP A 256 21.02 19.17 -7.88
C ASP A 256 22.14 18.19 -7.45
N ASP A 257 21.77 17.04 -6.88
CA ASP A 257 22.69 16.14 -6.17
C ASP A 257 22.44 14.63 -6.42
N PHE A 258 21.89 14.30 -7.60
CA PHE A 258 21.67 12.93 -8.05
C PHE A 258 22.93 12.25 -8.61
#